data_AF-A0A8S0VX25-F1
#
_entry.id   AF-A0A8S0VX25-F1
#
_cell.length_a   1.000
_cell.length_b   1.000
_cell.length_c   1.000
_cell.angle_alpha   90.00
_cell.angle_beta   90.00
_cell.angle_gamma   90.00
#
_symmetry.space_group_name_H-M   'P 1'
#
loop_
_entity.id
_entity.type
_entity.pdbx_description
1 polymer ?
#
loop_
_entity_poly.entity_id
_entity_poly.type
_entity_poly.pdbx_seq_one_letter_code
_entity_poly.pdbx_strand_id
1 'polypeptide(L)'
;MSSAPISTFDKTLSLKYLGLPHDYSPSPETDPVAFLIRHLSHLPPNILHHYSQITTPKQRTNIPSIRNRRLQYTRKNPSELRFESAMKTWPNLWGKRERGDGQEEKAWGQNEFLQGRKQHVGKLGSLLGEYEEEREAQRTRDLWRAPAEDDLVPEEDTDSDDEGPSMPEQETEDEARTWFERRIRERFIYGLLDNVDYGKIDWDETLNGDNEREAEERWFDDEDEP
;
A
#
# COMPACT_ATOMS: atom_id res chain seq x y z
N MET A 1 32.99 0.84 -26.80
CA MET A 1 31.72 0.81 -26.03
C MET A 1 31.59 2.14 -25.32
N SER A 2 30.71 3.02 -25.80
CA SER A 2 30.53 4.36 -25.25
C SER A 2 29.71 4.25 -23.97
N SER A 3 30.35 4.42 -22.81
CA SER A 3 29.64 4.58 -21.54
C SER A 3 28.88 5.91 -21.62
N ALA A 4 27.54 5.84 -21.59
CA ALA A 4 26.72 7.04 -21.48
C ALA A 4 27.09 7.75 -20.17
N PRO A 5 27.22 9.09 -20.16
CA PRO A 5 27.51 9.82 -18.93
C PRO A 5 26.39 9.57 -17.93
N ILE A 6 26.76 9.07 -16.75
CA ILE A 6 25.85 8.97 -15.61
C ILE A 6 25.40 10.39 -15.30
N SER A 7 24.14 10.72 -15.63
CA SER A 7 23.54 12.01 -15.28
C SER A 7 23.64 12.16 -13.77
N THR A 8 24.54 13.02 -13.32
CA THR A 8 24.75 13.27 -11.89
C THR A 8 23.66 14.22 -11.41
N PHE A 9 23.07 13.92 -10.26
CA PHE A 9 22.04 14.77 -9.67
C PHE A 9 22.63 16.13 -9.30
N ASP A 10 21.96 17.22 -9.73
CA ASP A 10 22.38 18.59 -9.43
C ASP A 10 21.44 19.23 -8.40
N LYS A 11 21.89 19.26 -7.13
CA LYS A 11 21.16 19.93 -6.04
C LYS A 11 20.98 21.43 -6.24
N THR A 12 21.83 22.07 -7.03
CA THR A 12 21.80 23.53 -7.18
C THR A 12 20.54 23.99 -7.91
N LEU A 13 19.92 23.13 -8.73
CA LEU A 13 18.67 23.43 -9.43
C LEU A 13 17.55 23.80 -8.45
N SER A 14 17.27 22.92 -7.49
CA SER A 14 16.21 23.12 -6.49
C SER A 14 16.54 24.27 -5.54
N LEU A 15 17.79 24.36 -5.08
CA LEU A 15 18.21 25.41 -4.15
C LEU A 15 18.14 26.79 -4.80
N LYS A 16 18.65 26.93 -6.02
CA LYS A 16 18.62 28.19 -6.78
C LYS A 16 17.20 28.61 -7.10
N TYR A 17 16.33 27.67 -7.49
CA TYR A 17 14.93 27.96 -7.79
C TYR A 17 14.19 28.50 -6.56
N LEU A 18 14.41 27.90 -5.39
CA LEU A 18 13.78 28.31 -4.13
C LEU A 18 14.50 29.49 -3.44
N GLY A 19 15.64 29.95 -3.96
CA GLY A 19 16.46 30.98 -3.32
C GLY A 19 17.09 30.54 -2.00
N LEU A 20 17.30 29.24 -1.80
CA LEU A 20 17.87 28.66 -0.58
C LEU A 20 19.41 28.63 -0.63
N PRO A 21 20.08 28.74 0.54
CA PRO A 21 21.54 28.68 0.60
C PRO A 21 22.08 27.27 0.32
N HIS A 22 23.35 27.16 -0.05
CA HIS A 22 23.98 25.89 -0.44
C HIS A 22 24.11 24.87 0.70
N ASP A 23 24.09 25.33 1.95
CA ASP A 23 24.17 24.55 3.19
C ASP A 23 22.79 24.31 3.83
N TYR A 24 21.70 24.56 3.10
CA TYR A 24 20.33 24.35 3.59
C TYR A 24 20.09 22.91 4.05
N SER A 25 19.40 22.78 5.19
CA SER A 25 19.00 21.50 5.77
C SER A 25 17.48 21.41 5.93
N PRO A 26 16.83 20.32 5.47
CA PRO A 26 17.39 19.11 4.87
C PRO A 26 17.99 19.37 3.48
N SER A 27 19.07 18.65 3.14
CA SER A 27 19.75 18.83 1.86
C SER A 27 19.04 18.02 0.76
N PRO A 28 18.80 18.60 -0.44
CA PRO A 28 18.16 17.92 -1.55
C PRO A 28 18.93 16.71 -2.10
N GLU A 29 20.23 16.58 -1.79
CA GLU A 29 21.07 15.46 -2.25
C GLU A 29 21.19 14.35 -1.20
N THR A 30 21.40 14.72 0.07
CA THR A 30 21.66 13.76 1.14
C THR A 30 20.40 13.34 1.89
N ASP A 31 19.39 14.20 1.95
CA ASP A 31 18.08 13.92 2.54
C ASP A 31 16.95 14.42 1.60
N PRO A 32 16.87 13.85 0.39
CA PRO A 32 15.92 14.29 -0.63
C PRO A 32 14.47 14.14 -0.18
N VAL A 33 14.16 13.11 0.60
CA VAL A 33 12.78 12.85 1.05
C VAL A 33 12.32 13.94 2.01
N ALA A 34 13.11 14.27 3.04
CA ALA A 34 12.73 15.34 3.97
C ALA A 34 12.70 16.71 3.27
N PHE A 35 13.58 16.95 2.31
CA PHE A 35 13.54 18.17 1.48
C PHE A 35 12.27 18.26 0.67
N LEU A 36 11.89 17.19 -0.03
CA LEU A 36 10.66 17.16 -0.83
C LEU A 36 9.41 17.27 0.04
N ILE A 37 9.37 16.67 1.24
CA ILE A 37 8.22 16.85 2.16
C ILE A 37 7.96 18.34 2.43
N ARG A 38 9.01 19.17 2.53
CA ARG A 38 8.88 20.61 2.79
C ARG A 38 8.57 21.43 1.54
N HIS A 39 9.11 21.03 0.39
CA HIS A 39 9.19 21.89 -0.79
C HIS A 39 8.52 21.34 -2.05
N LEU A 40 7.82 20.20 -1.98
CA LEU A 40 7.25 19.56 -3.16
C LEU A 40 6.34 20.48 -3.97
N SER A 41 5.44 21.20 -3.30
CA SER A 41 4.47 22.11 -3.92
C SER A 41 5.08 23.37 -4.50
N HIS A 42 6.30 23.71 -4.12
CA HIS A 42 6.99 24.91 -4.58
C HIS A 42 7.86 24.63 -5.81
N LEU A 43 8.17 23.38 -6.10
CA LEU A 43 9.10 23.00 -7.17
C LEU A 43 8.34 22.64 -8.45
N PRO A 44 8.80 23.12 -9.63
CA PRO A 44 8.17 22.78 -10.89
C PRO A 44 8.46 21.33 -11.32
N PRO A 45 7.60 20.71 -12.15
CA PRO A 45 7.71 19.30 -12.51
C PRO A 45 9.06 18.90 -13.13
N ASN A 46 9.67 19.78 -13.91
CA ASN A 46 10.99 19.52 -14.51
C ASN A 46 12.08 19.33 -13.45
N ILE A 47 12.06 20.12 -12.36
CA ILE A 47 12.99 19.96 -11.24
C ILE A 47 12.64 18.72 -10.43
N LEU A 48 11.35 18.46 -10.19
CA LEU A 48 10.88 17.28 -9.47
C LEU A 48 11.33 15.97 -10.16
N HIS A 49 11.29 15.92 -11.50
CA HIS A 49 11.74 14.74 -12.25
C HIS A 49 13.20 14.38 -11.97
N HIS A 50 14.10 15.34 -11.69
CA HIS A 50 15.50 15.07 -11.34
C HIS A 50 15.63 14.23 -10.06
N TYR A 51 14.72 14.36 -9.10
CA TYR A 51 14.75 13.56 -7.87
C TYR A 51 14.52 12.07 -8.12
N SER A 52 13.96 11.69 -9.28
CA SER A 52 13.82 10.28 -9.67
C SER A 52 15.18 9.58 -9.86
N GLN A 53 16.28 10.34 -10.00
CA GLN A 53 17.64 9.80 -10.11
C GLN A 53 18.22 9.35 -8.77
N ILE A 54 17.77 9.95 -7.67
CA ILE A 54 18.32 9.72 -6.31
C ILE A 54 17.30 9.16 -5.32
N THR A 55 16.02 9.08 -5.72
CA THR A 55 14.96 8.50 -4.89
C THR A 55 14.27 7.34 -5.60
N THR A 56 14.02 6.26 -4.86
CA THR A 56 13.24 5.13 -5.34
C THR A 56 11.73 5.41 -5.24
N PRO A 57 10.89 4.75 -6.05
CA PRO A 57 9.43 4.82 -5.88
C PRO A 57 8.96 4.50 -4.46
N LYS A 58 9.60 3.53 -3.78
CA LYS A 58 9.33 3.18 -2.39
C LYS A 58 9.65 4.33 -1.43
N GLN A 59 10.83 4.95 -1.54
CA GLN A 59 11.21 6.10 -0.70
C GLN A 59 10.25 7.29 -0.88
N ARG A 60 9.84 7.56 -2.13
CA ARG A 60 8.89 8.64 -2.45
C ARG A 60 7.53 8.46 -1.79
N THR A 61 7.14 7.23 -1.42
CA THR A 61 5.87 6.99 -0.72
C THR A 61 5.82 7.55 0.68
N ASN A 62 6.97 7.90 1.28
CA ASN A 62 7.01 8.60 2.56
C ASN A 62 6.55 10.06 2.43
N ILE A 63 6.44 10.60 1.21
CA ILE A 63 5.91 11.92 0.94
C ILE A 63 4.38 11.80 0.80
N PRO A 64 3.58 12.35 1.74
CA PRO A 64 2.13 12.11 1.77
C PRO A 64 1.41 12.50 0.48
N SER A 65 1.76 13.64 -0.12
CA SER A 65 1.18 14.10 -1.38
C SER A 65 1.45 13.14 -2.54
N ILE A 66 2.64 12.54 -2.63
CA ILE A 66 2.94 11.51 -3.65
C ILE A 66 2.09 10.26 -3.42
N ARG A 67 1.98 9.80 -2.16
CA ARG A 67 1.13 8.64 -1.83
C ARG A 67 -0.33 8.91 -2.21
N ASN A 68 -0.82 10.13 -1.94
CA ASN A 68 -2.17 10.56 -2.29
C ASN A 68 -2.37 10.60 -3.80
N ARG A 69 -1.42 11.14 -4.58
CA ARG A 69 -1.46 11.12 -6.05
C ARG A 69 -1.59 9.70 -6.60
N ARG A 70 -0.81 8.76 -6.07
CA ARG A 70 -0.91 7.34 -6.44
C ARG A 70 -2.24 6.74 -6.07
N LEU A 71 -2.76 7.03 -4.88
CA LEU A 71 -4.09 6.59 -4.46
C LEU A 71 -5.16 7.10 -5.44
N GLN A 72 -5.13 8.40 -5.79
CA GLN A 72 -6.07 8.98 -6.75
C GLN A 72 -5.93 8.36 -8.14
N TYR A 73 -4.70 8.06 -8.57
CA TYR A 73 -4.46 7.33 -9.81
C TYR A 73 -5.12 5.95 -9.78
N THR A 74 -4.96 5.17 -8.70
CA THR A 74 -5.61 3.86 -8.60
C THR A 74 -7.14 3.92 -8.61
N ARG A 75 -7.74 4.98 -8.03
CA ARG A 75 -9.20 5.19 -8.03
C ARG A 75 -9.77 5.43 -9.43
N LYS A 76 -8.97 5.99 -10.35
CA LYS A 76 -9.35 6.14 -11.77
C LYS A 76 -9.39 4.80 -12.53
N ASN A 77 -9.07 3.68 -11.88
CA ASN A 77 -9.05 2.32 -12.44
C ASN A 77 -8.29 2.23 -13.78
N PRO A 78 -7.00 2.59 -13.81
CA PRO A 78 -6.19 2.62 -15.02
C PRO A 78 -6.03 1.21 -15.61
N SER A 79 -5.99 1.13 -16.95
CA SER A 79 -5.96 -0.16 -17.67
C SER A 79 -4.74 -1.01 -17.38
N GLU A 80 -3.63 -0.40 -16.97
CA GLU A 80 -2.38 -1.08 -16.60
C GLU A 80 -2.47 -1.85 -15.26
N LEU A 81 -3.36 -1.43 -14.35
CA LEU A 81 -3.57 -2.10 -13.06
C LEU A 81 -4.73 -3.10 -13.07
N ARG A 82 -5.46 -3.21 -14.19
CA ARG A 82 -6.52 -4.20 -14.38
C ARG A 82 -5.96 -5.60 -14.55
N PHE A 83 -6.74 -6.61 -14.17
CA PHE A 83 -6.36 -8.02 -14.18
C PHE A 83 -5.62 -8.45 -15.45
N GLU A 84 -6.18 -8.21 -16.64
CA GLU A 84 -5.59 -8.67 -17.90
C GLU A 84 -4.18 -8.12 -18.16
N SER A 85 -3.94 -6.84 -17.85
CA SER A 85 -2.65 -6.18 -18.04
C SER A 85 -1.67 -6.55 -16.92
N ALA A 86 -2.17 -6.56 -15.68
CA ALA A 86 -1.39 -6.89 -14.50
C ALA A 86 -0.93 -8.35 -14.51
N MET A 87 -1.74 -9.28 -15.00
CA MET A 87 -1.35 -10.70 -15.15
C MET A 87 -0.22 -10.90 -16.15
N LYS A 88 -0.18 -10.10 -17.22
CA LYS A 88 0.92 -10.17 -18.20
C LYS A 88 2.21 -9.60 -17.64
N THR A 89 2.11 -8.57 -16.80
CA THR A 89 3.26 -7.81 -16.30
C THR A 89 3.83 -8.39 -15.00
N TRP A 90 2.97 -8.85 -14.10
CA TRP A 90 3.31 -9.39 -12.78
C TRP A 90 2.62 -10.74 -12.49
N PRO A 91 2.80 -11.77 -13.35
CA PRO A 91 2.17 -13.07 -13.16
C PRO A 91 2.60 -13.76 -11.86
N ASN A 92 3.79 -13.43 -11.35
CA ASN A 92 4.35 -13.94 -10.10
C ASN A 92 3.62 -13.44 -8.83
N LEU A 93 2.75 -12.44 -8.95
CA LEU A 93 1.92 -11.93 -7.85
C LEU A 93 0.54 -12.61 -7.78
N TRP A 94 0.16 -13.38 -8.80
CA TRP A 94 -1.07 -14.17 -8.86
C TRP A 94 -0.97 -15.46 -8.03
N GLY A 95 -2.08 -15.88 -7.41
CA GLY A 95 -2.16 -17.15 -6.66
C GLY A 95 -1.38 -17.19 -5.34
N LYS A 96 -0.51 -16.21 -5.08
CA LYS A 96 0.13 -16.00 -3.77
C LYS A 96 -0.84 -15.36 -2.79
N ARG A 97 -2.01 -15.95 -2.54
CA ARG A 97 -2.83 -15.54 -1.40
C ARG A 97 -2.02 -15.92 -0.15
N GLU A 98 -1.74 -14.94 0.70
CA GLU A 98 -1.22 -15.13 2.05
C GLU A 98 -2.31 -15.86 2.84
N ARG A 99 -2.44 -17.18 2.61
CA ARG A 99 -3.26 -18.08 3.41
C ARG A 99 -2.45 -18.33 4.69
N GLY A 100 -2.80 -17.62 5.76
CA GLY A 100 -2.22 -17.79 7.09
C GLY A 100 -0.82 -17.20 7.25
N ASP A 101 -0.74 -15.89 7.49
CA ASP A 101 0.52 -15.17 7.72
C ASP A 101 1.12 -15.39 9.11
N GLY A 102 0.65 -16.37 9.89
CA GLY A 102 1.30 -16.74 11.15
C GLY A 102 2.78 -17.10 10.99
N GLN A 103 3.21 -17.60 9.81
CA GLN A 103 4.63 -17.89 9.55
C GLN A 103 5.42 -16.67 9.08
N GLU A 104 4.82 -15.78 8.29
CA GLU A 104 5.46 -14.54 7.84
C GLU A 104 5.55 -13.52 8.98
N GLU A 105 4.52 -13.40 9.82
CA GLU A 105 4.54 -12.62 11.06
C GLU A 105 5.52 -13.18 12.10
N LYS A 106 5.61 -14.50 12.24
CA LYS A 106 6.62 -15.15 13.09
C LYS A 106 8.02 -14.90 12.55
N ALA A 107 8.22 -14.93 11.23
CA ALA A 107 9.51 -14.62 10.61
C ALA A 107 9.87 -13.14 10.73
N TRP A 108 8.92 -12.23 10.56
CA TRP A 108 9.08 -10.79 10.75
C TRP A 108 9.38 -10.45 12.20
N GLY A 109 8.61 -11.02 13.14
CA GLY A 109 8.80 -10.90 14.57
C GLY A 109 10.16 -11.43 15.00
N GLN A 110 10.62 -12.56 14.44
CA GLN A 110 11.92 -13.15 14.79
C GLN A 110 13.14 -12.41 14.20
N ASN A 111 13.01 -11.83 13.00
CA ASN A 111 14.16 -11.34 12.24
C ASN A 111 14.23 -9.81 12.11
N GLU A 112 13.09 -9.10 12.05
CA GLU A 112 13.06 -7.66 11.75
C GLU A 112 12.65 -6.79 12.95
N PHE A 113 12.04 -7.38 13.98
CA PHE A 113 11.64 -6.65 15.18
C PHE A 113 12.87 -6.30 16.05
N LEU A 114 13.19 -5.00 16.12
CA LEU A 114 14.22 -4.38 16.99
C LEU A 114 15.69 -4.77 16.74
N GLN A 115 16.14 -4.79 15.47
CA GLN A 115 17.57 -4.73 15.08
C GLN A 115 18.52 -5.57 15.98
N GLY A 116 18.13 -6.81 16.31
CA GLY A 116 19.03 -7.80 16.91
C GLY A 116 19.15 -7.86 18.44
N ARG A 117 18.23 -7.31 19.26
CA ARG A 117 18.22 -7.61 20.72
C ARG A 117 17.53 -8.94 21.04
N LYS A 118 18.31 -10.04 20.95
CA LYS A 118 17.87 -11.45 20.94
C LYS A 118 17.14 -12.02 22.17
N GLN A 119 16.94 -11.29 23.27
CA GLN A 119 16.49 -11.93 24.53
C GLN A 119 14.97 -12.07 24.73
N HIS A 120 14.13 -11.25 24.06
CA HIS A 120 12.66 -11.32 24.23
C HIS A 120 11.86 -11.52 22.94
N VAL A 121 12.54 -11.57 21.79
CA VAL A 121 11.94 -11.53 20.46
C VAL A 121 11.31 -12.87 20.06
N GLY A 122 11.90 -13.99 20.48
CA GLY A 122 11.37 -15.33 20.18
C GLY A 122 10.02 -15.63 20.87
N LYS A 123 9.79 -15.09 22.07
CA LYS A 123 8.53 -15.27 22.81
C LYS A 123 7.40 -14.43 22.22
N LEU A 124 7.71 -13.21 21.78
CA LEU A 124 6.72 -12.34 21.12
C LEU A 124 6.30 -12.89 19.76
N GLY A 125 7.23 -13.40 18.95
CA GLY A 125 6.87 -14.04 17.66
C GLY A 125 6.03 -15.31 17.81
N SER A 126 6.19 -16.08 18.88
CA SER A 126 5.28 -17.21 19.19
C SER A 126 3.89 -16.70 19.58
N LEU A 127 3.86 -15.71 20.47
CA LEU A 127 2.62 -15.17 21.02
C LEU A 127 1.78 -14.43 19.97
N LEU A 128 2.39 -13.76 19.00
CA LEU A 128 1.71 -13.16 17.85
C LEU A 128 1.11 -14.22 16.92
N GLY A 129 1.86 -15.28 16.60
CA GLY A 129 1.33 -16.40 15.80
C GLY A 129 0.16 -17.11 16.48
N GLU A 130 0.22 -17.29 17.79
CA GLU A 130 -0.88 -17.86 18.60
C GLU A 130 -2.11 -16.93 18.64
N TYR A 131 -1.91 -15.60 18.68
CA TYR A 131 -3.00 -14.61 18.63
C TYR A 131 -3.68 -14.51 17.26
N GLU A 132 -2.96 -14.78 16.16
CA GLU A 132 -3.57 -14.86 14.82
C GLU A 132 -4.44 -16.11 14.70
N GLU A 133 -3.94 -17.25 15.19
CA GLU A 133 -4.69 -18.51 15.25
C GLU A 133 -5.97 -18.37 16.08
N GLU A 134 -5.90 -17.65 17.21
CA GLU A 134 -7.07 -17.35 18.04
C GLU A 134 -8.07 -16.40 17.33
N ARG A 135 -7.59 -15.44 16.53
CA ARG A 135 -8.44 -14.53 15.75
C ARG A 135 -9.11 -15.23 14.57
N GLU A 136 -8.39 -16.12 13.88
CA GLU A 136 -8.96 -16.98 12.86
C GLU A 136 -9.98 -17.96 13.46
N ALA A 137 -9.70 -18.53 14.64
CA ALA A 137 -10.64 -19.37 15.37
C ALA A 137 -11.88 -18.59 15.83
N GLN A 138 -11.74 -17.31 16.19
CA GLN A 138 -12.86 -16.42 16.53
C GLN A 138 -13.73 -16.12 15.30
N ARG A 139 -13.13 -15.75 14.16
CA ARG A 139 -13.87 -15.55 12.89
C ARG A 139 -14.62 -16.81 12.48
N THR A 140 -13.96 -17.96 12.63
CA THR A 140 -14.57 -19.25 12.36
C THR A 140 -15.78 -19.44 13.28
N ARG A 141 -15.63 -19.26 14.61
CA ARG A 141 -16.73 -19.34 15.59
C ARG A 141 -17.88 -18.36 15.32
N ASP A 142 -17.60 -17.14 14.89
CA ASP A 142 -18.62 -16.15 14.57
C ASP A 142 -19.38 -16.52 13.28
N LEU A 143 -18.69 -17.10 12.28
CA LEU A 143 -19.35 -17.72 11.13
C LEU A 143 -20.24 -18.91 11.53
N TRP A 144 -19.82 -19.74 12.50
CA TRP A 144 -20.65 -20.83 13.02
C TRP A 144 -21.85 -20.34 13.86
N ARG A 145 -21.80 -19.14 14.44
CA ARG A 145 -22.94 -18.53 15.17
C ARG A 145 -23.91 -17.79 14.27
N ALA A 146 -23.46 -17.22 13.15
CA ALA A 146 -24.29 -16.45 12.24
C ALA A 146 -25.52 -17.19 11.66
N PRO A 147 -25.51 -18.52 11.39
CA PRO A 147 -26.71 -19.21 10.91
C PRO A 147 -27.67 -19.66 12.02
N ALA A 148 -27.34 -19.47 13.31
CA ALA A 148 -28.17 -19.97 14.41
C ALA A 148 -29.25 -19.00 14.91
N GLU A 149 -29.31 -17.75 14.43
CA GLU A 149 -30.29 -16.76 14.91
C GLU A 149 -31.51 -16.54 13.99
N ASP A 150 -31.59 -17.17 12.80
CA ASP A 150 -32.67 -16.86 11.83
C ASP A 150 -33.48 -18.07 11.32
N ASP A 151 -33.52 -19.20 12.04
CA ASP A 151 -34.44 -20.30 11.68
C ASP A 151 -34.99 -21.06 12.90
N LEU A 152 -35.85 -20.39 13.68
CA LEU A 152 -36.77 -21.05 14.61
C LEU A 152 -38.05 -21.46 13.85
N VAL A 153 -37.96 -22.48 13.01
CA VAL A 153 -39.13 -23.22 12.50
C VAL A 153 -39.07 -24.64 13.06
N PRO A 154 -40.02 -25.06 13.93
CA PRO A 154 -40.00 -26.41 14.51
C PRO A 154 -40.38 -27.52 13.51
N GLU A 155 -39.44 -28.44 13.34
CA GLU A 155 -39.52 -29.90 13.07
C GLU A 155 -40.41 -30.46 11.94
N GLU A 156 -39.79 -31.24 11.04
CA GLU A 156 -40.24 -32.61 10.72
C GLU A 156 -39.05 -33.49 10.24
N ASP A 157 -38.98 -34.70 10.78
CA ASP A 157 -37.96 -35.75 10.59
C ASP A 157 -37.50 -35.97 9.14
N THR A 158 -36.17 -35.99 8.92
CA THR A 158 -35.56 -36.88 7.90
C THR A 158 -34.14 -37.28 8.32
N ASP A 159 -34.00 -38.54 8.72
CA ASP A 159 -32.74 -39.29 8.76
C ASP A 159 -31.98 -39.13 7.42
N SER A 160 -30.82 -38.48 7.44
CA SER A 160 -29.82 -38.62 6.38
C SER A 160 -28.41 -38.43 6.94
N ASP A 161 -27.86 -39.54 7.41
CA ASP A 161 -26.49 -39.76 7.87
C ASP A 161 -25.53 -39.76 6.66
N ASP A 162 -25.12 -38.58 6.15
CA ASP A 162 -23.92 -38.39 5.29
C ASP A 162 -23.58 -36.89 5.06
N GLU A 163 -23.02 -36.19 6.05
CA GLU A 163 -22.26 -34.96 5.79
C GLU A 163 -20.92 -35.00 6.52
N GLY A 164 -19.94 -35.56 5.82
CA GLY A 164 -18.53 -35.35 6.13
C GLY A 164 -18.18 -33.84 6.16
N PRO A 165 -17.05 -33.46 6.79
CA PRO A 165 -16.67 -32.07 6.96
C PRO A 165 -16.67 -31.35 5.62
N SER A 166 -17.54 -30.34 5.50
CA SER A 166 -17.58 -29.45 4.34
C SER A 166 -16.17 -28.87 4.13
N MET A 167 -15.57 -29.26 3.01
CA MET A 167 -14.30 -28.72 2.56
C MET A 167 -14.38 -27.19 2.53
N PRO A 168 -13.29 -26.46 2.82
CA PRO A 168 -13.27 -25.01 2.70
C PRO A 168 -13.70 -24.63 1.28
N GLU A 169 -14.72 -23.76 1.18
CA GLU A 169 -15.25 -23.25 -0.07
C GLU A 169 -14.10 -22.90 -1.02
N GLN A 170 -14.10 -23.53 -2.19
CA GLN A 170 -13.17 -23.16 -3.26
C GLN A 170 -13.52 -21.73 -3.65
N GLU A 171 -12.67 -20.78 -3.23
CA GLU A 171 -12.71 -19.39 -3.66
C GLU A 171 -13.08 -19.32 -5.14
N THR A 172 -14.15 -18.59 -5.45
CA THR A 172 -14.56 -18.41 -6.83
C THR A 172 -13.43 -17.72 -7.61
N GLU A 173 -13.24 -18.05 -8.89
CA GLU A 173 -12.17 -17.45 -9.70
C GLU A 173 -12.23 -15.91 -9.70
N ASP A 174 -13.44 -15.36 -9.54
CA ASP A 174 -13.69 -13.93 -9.46
C ASP A 174 -13.22 -13.30 -8.13
N GLU A 175 -13.29 -14.01 -7.01
CA GLU A 175 -12.67 -13.57 -5.75
C GLU A 175 -11.15 -13.52 -5.85
N ALA A 176 -10.54 -14.52 -6.49
CA ALA A 176 -9.09 -14.51 -6.70
C ALA A 176 -8.67 -13.32 -7.59
N ARG A 177 -9.45 -13.01 -8.63
CA ARG A 177 -9.23 -11.86 -9.53
C ARG A 177 -9.29 -10.54 -8.78
N THR A 178 -10.35 -10.32 -8.01
CA THR A 178 -10.53 -9.08 -7.24
C THR A 178 -9.43 -8.91 -6.18
N TRP A 179 -9.03 -9.99 -5.53
CA TRP A 179 -7.92 -9.98 -4.57
C TRP A 179 -6.60 -9.59 -5.23
N PHE A 180 -6.30 -10.16 -6.39
CA PHE A 180 -5.08 -9.81 -7.13
C PHE A 180 -5.08 -8.35 -7.56
N GLU A 181 -6.18 -7.85 -8.13
CA GLU A 181 -6.26 -6.44 -8.51
C GLU A 181 -6.05 -5.52 -7.31
N ARG A 182 -6.62 -5.87 -6.16
CA ARG A 182 -6.40 -5.15 -4.90
C ARG A 182 -4.91 -5.16 -4.51
N ARG A 183 -4.27 -6.33 -4.53
CA ARG A 183 -2.83 -6.44 -4.20
C ARG A 183 -1.95 -5.64 -5.15
N ILE A 184 -2.29 -5.61 -6.44
CA ILE A 184 -1.58 -4.81 -7.44
C ILE A 184 -1.74 -3.31 -7.13
N ARG A 185 -2.95 -2.84 -6.82
CA ARG A 185 -3.19 -1.44 -6.43
C ARG A 185 -2.42 -1.07 -5.16
N GLU A 186 -2.41 -1.92 -4.15
CA GLU A 186 -1.67 -1.69 -2.90
C GLU A 186 -0.15 -1.62 -3.16
N ARG A 187 0.41 -2.60 -3.86
CA ARG A 187 1.84 -2.58 -4.24
C ARG A 187 2.19 -1.39 -5.11
N PHE A 188 1.28 -0.95 -5.98
CA PHE A 188 1.45 0.27 -6.77
C PHE A 188 1.57 1.49 -5.85
N ILE A 189 0.63 1.70 -4.93
CA ILE A 189 0.63 2.84 -4.00
C ILE A 189 1.96 2.89 -3.24
N TYR A 190 2.45 1.75 -2.76
CA TYR A 190 3.70 1.67 -2.00
C TYR A 190 4.99 1.64 -2.83
N GLY A 191 4.90 1.75 -4.16
CA GLY A 191 6.09 1.82 -5.01
C GLY A 191 6.85 0.50 -5.10
N LEU A 192 6.12 -0.61 -5.03
CA LEU A 192 6.65 -1.98 -4.97
C LEU A 192 6.42 -2.77 -6.26
N LEU A 193 5.88 -2.14 -7.31
CA LEU A 193 5.76 -2.77 -8.62
C LEU A 193 6.96 -2.39 -9.50
N ASP A 194 7.54 -3.38 -10.16
CA ASP A 194 8.57 -3.16 -11.15
C ASP A 194 7.95 -2.76 -12.50
N ASN A 195 8.74 -2.13 -13.37
CA ASN A 195 8.35 -1.73 -14.74
C ASN A 195 7.21 -0.71 -14.82
N VAL A 196 6.97 0.06 -13.76
CA VAL A 196 6.04 1.19 -13.74
C VAL A 196 6.81 2.50 -13.79
N ASP A 197 6.39 3.41 -14.67
CA ASP A 197 6.92 4.78 -14.70
C ASP A 197 6.23 5.65 -13.64
N TYR A 198 6.62 5.44 -12.38
CA TYR A 198 6.11 6.22 -11.25
C TYR A 198 6.37 7.72 -11.38
N GLY A 199 7.37 8.16 -12.16
CA GLY A 199 7.66 9.58 -12.35
C GLY A 199 6.48 10.34 -12.95
N LYS A 200 5.72 9.71 -13.85
CA LYS A 200 4.53 10.33 -14.46
C LYS A 200 3.39 10.57 -13.47
N ILE A 201 3.31 9.78 -12.41
CA ILE A 201 2.22 9.88 -11.41
C ILE A 201 2.69 10.70 -10.21
N ASP A 202 3.89 10.44 -9.72
CA ASP A 202 4.44 11.06 -8.51
C ASP A 202 4.57 12.57 -8.64
N TRP A 203 4.85 13.07 -9.84
CA TRP A 203 5.08 14.48 -10.12
C TRP A 203 3.90 15.16 -10.85
N ASP A 204 2.79 14.44 -11.05
CA ASP A 204 1.57 15.00 -11.65
C ASP A 204 0.72 15.69 -10.59
N GLU A 205 0.78 17.02 -10.59
CA GLU A 205 0.02 17.86 -9.67
C GLU A 205 -1.50 17.80 -9.91
N THR A 206 -1.97 17.39 -11.10
CA THR A 206 -3.41 17.24 -11.36
C THR A 206 -4.05 16.11 -10.53
N LEU A 207 -3.22 15.20 -10.02
CA LEU A 207 -3.63 14.11 -9.13
C LEU A 207 -3.64 14.50 -7.65
N ASN A 208 -3.27 15.74 -7.32
CA ASN A 208 -3.50 16.28 -5.97
C ASN A 208 -5.01 16.50 -5.66
N GLY A 209 -5.86 16.42 -6.69
CA GLY A 209 -7.30 16.71 -6.71
C GLY A 209 -8.03 16.87 -5.38
N ASP A 210 -8.53 18.10 -5.18
CA ASP A 210 -9.68 18.61 -4.40
C ASP A 210 -9.86 18.18 -2.94
N ASN A 211 -9.17 17.16 -2.42
CA ASN A 211 -9.42 16.66 -1.07
C ASN A 211 -8.89 17.59 0.03
N GLU A 212 -7.86 18.38 -0.24
CA GLU A 212 -7.40 19.45 0.68
C GLU A 212 -8.34 20.66 0.59
N ARG A 213 -8.83 21.00 -0.60
CA ARG A 213 -9.71 22.15 -0.82
C ARG A 213 -11.14 21.92 -0.35
N GLU A 214 -11.73 20.75 -0.57
CA GLU A 214 -13.05 20.37 -0.05
C GLU A 214 -13.04 20.20 1.47
N ALA A 215 -11.93 19.76 2.06
CA ALA A 215 -11.76 19.70 3.52
C ALA A 215 -11.60 21.09 4.14
N GLU A 216 -10.92 22.02 3.47
CA GLU A 216 -10.85 23.42 3.86
C GLU A 216 -12.20 24.13 3.66
N GLU A 217 -12.86 23.99 2.52
CA GLU A 217 -14.17 24.62 2.22
C GLU A 217 -15.28 24.12 3.16
N ARG A 218 -15.30 22.83 3.52
CA ARG A 218 -16.26 22.27 4.49
C ARG A 218 -16.02 22.77 5.92
N TRP A 219 -14.82 23.29 6.24
CA TRP A 219 -14.53 23.89 7.54
C TRP A 219 -15.04 25.34 7.66
N PHE A 220 -15.29 26.01 6.53
CA PHE A 220 -15.82 27.38 6.50
C PHE A 220 -17.34 27.43 6.33
N ASP A 221 -17.99 26.36 5.85
CA ASP A 221 -19.45 26.31 5.68
C ASP A 221 -20.23 26.07 6.99
N ASP A 222 -19.57 25.64 8.08
CA ASP A 222 -20.23 25.35 9.37
C ASP A 222 -20.34 26.58 10.32
N GLU A 223 -19.84 27.76 9.94
CA GLU A 223 -19.91 28.99 10.78
C GLU A 223 -20.97 30.02 10.36
N ASP A 224 -21.71 29.80 9.26
CA ASP A 224 -22.74 30.73 8.78
C ASP A 224 -24.14 30.07 8.73
N GLU A 225 -24.77 29.86 9.91
CA GLU A 225 -26.24 29.80 9.98
C GLU A 225 -26.76 30.63 11.17
N PRO A 226 -27.64 31.64 10.92
CA PRO A 226 -28.02 32.71 11.85
C PRO A 226 -29.02 32.36 12.97
#